data_AF-A0A494T3Z9-F1
#
_entry.id   AF-A0A494T3Z9-F1
#
_cell.length_a   1.000
_cell.length_b   1.000
_cell.length_c   1.000
_cell.angle_alpha   90.00
_cell.angle_beta   90.00
_cell.angle_gamma   90.00
#
_symmetry.space_group_name_H-M   'P 1'
#
loop_
_entity.id
_entity.type
_entity.pdbx_description
1 polymer ?
#
loop_
_entity_poly.entity_id
_entity_poly.type
_entity_poly.pdbx_seq_one_letter_code
_entity_poly.pdbx_strand_id
1 'polypeptide(L)' 'MDAIARWWDGVELWITGLPFVPQALVVILVAVPAAFGLARVFDRVLAAVLHVLGRDARSDSDTVPVPGPSITEGH' A
#
# COMPACT_ATOMS: atom_id res chain seq x y z
N MET A 1 14.60 19.82 18.86
CA MET A 1 14.76 18.77 17.84
C MET A 1 16.15 18.13 17.86
N ASP A 2 17.09 18.69 18.65
CA ASP A 2 18.50 18.27 18.69
C ASP A 2 18.74 16.88 19.29
N ALA A 3 17.85 16.40 20.18
CA ALA A 3 17.97 15.09 20.79
C ALA A 3 17.87 13.96 19.75
N ILE A 4 16.97 14.10 18.78
CA ILE A 4 16.79 13.14 17.69
C ILE A 4 17.99 13.21 16.73
N ALA A 5 18.45 14.41 16.40
CA ALA A 5 19.61 14.61 15.53
C ALA A 5 20.89 13.99 16.14
N ARG A 6 21.12 14.18 17.44
CA ARG A 6 22.28 13.58 18.15
C ARG A 6 22.19 12.06 18.27
N TRP A 7 20.99 11.52 18.46
CA TRP A 7 20.79 10.08 18.44
C TRP A 7 21.07 9.50 17.05
N TRP A 8 20.56 10.16 16.00
CA TRP A 8 20.77 9.77 14.62
C TRP A 8 22.25 9.83 14.21
N ASP A 9 22.98 10.86 14.62
CA ASP A 9 24.44 10.98 14.43
C ASP A 9 25.20 9.77 15.03
N GLY A 10 24.80 9.33 16.23
CA GLY A 10 25.33 8.10 16.84
C GLY A 10 25.00 6.82 16.05
N VAL A 11 23.81 6.75 15.46
CA VAL A 11 23.41 5.64 14.58
C VAL A 11 24.24 5.63 13.30
N GLU A 12 24.46 6.81 12.68
CA GLU A 12 25.31 6.93 11.48
C GLU A 12 26.75 6.45 11.78
N LEU A 13 27.33 6.87 12.90
CA LEU A 13 28.67 6.43 13.32
C LEU A 13 28.73 4.93 13.59
N TRP A 14 27.70 4.36 14.22
CA TRP A 14 27.64 2.91 14.46
C TRP A 14 27.58 2.12 13.15
N ILE A 15 26.69 2.50 12.22
CA ILE A 15 26.51 1.78 10.95
C ILE A 15 27.76 1.90 10.07
N THR A 16 28.33 3.10 9.97
CA THR A 16 29.52 3.35 9.13
C THR A 16 30.80 2.79 9.74
N GLY A 17 30.83 2.55 11.05
CA GLY A 17 31.93 1.86 11.74
C GLY A 17 31.96 0.34 11.55
N LEU A 18 30.92 -0.24 10.95
CA LEU A 18 30.86 -1.67 10.64
C LEU A 18 31.63 -2.01 9.34
N PRO A 19 32.21 -3.21 9.22
CA PRO A 19 32.72 -3.70 7.94
C PRO A 19 31.56 -3.95 6.94
N PHE A 20 31.89 -4.03 5.64
CA PHE A 20 30.91 -4.05 4.54
C PHE A 20 29.78 -5.09 4.70
N VAL A 21 30.11 -6.33 5.11
CA VAL A 21 29.13 -7.43 5.20
C VAL A 21 28.02 -7.15 6.24
N PRO A 22 28.32 -6.90 7.53
CA PRO A 22 27.29 -6.55 8.49
C PRO A 22 26.58 -5.21 8.17
N GLN A 23 27.28 -4.24 7.58
CA GLN A 23 26.65 -2.98 7.14
C GLN A 23 25.57 -3.23 6.08
N ALA A 24 25.89 -4.01 5.04
CA ALA A 24 24.94 -4.38 3.99
C ALA A 24 23.77 -5.20 4.53
N LEU A 25 24.01 -6.10 5.50
CA LEU A 25 22.94 -6.86 6.15
C LEU A 25 21.96 -5.95 6.90
N VAL A 26 22.44 -4.99 7.69
CA VAL A 26 21.58 -4.01 8.38
C VAL A 26 20.77 -3.22 7.37
N VAL A 27 21.40 -2.75 6.29
CA VAL A 27 20.70 -2.03 5.22
C VAL A 27 19.61 -2.88 4.59
N ILE A 28 19.88 -4.13 4.20
CA ILE A 28 18.86 -5.01 3.60
C ILE A 28 17.72 -5.27 4.58
N LEU A 29 18.04 -5.56 5.85
CA LEU A 29 17.06 -5.86 6.88
C LEU A 29 16.15 -4.67 7.22
N VAL A 30 16.60 -3.44 7.04
CA VAL A 30 15.78 -2.24 7.29
C VAL A 30 15.11 -1.75 5.99
N ALA A 31 15.86 -1.66 4.90
CA ALA A 31 15.40 -1.10 3.64
C ALA A 31 14.34 -1.99 2.96
N VAL A 32 14.48 -3.32 3.00
CA VAL A 32 13.50 -4.22 2.37
C VAL A 32 12.14 -4.14 3.06
N PRO A 33 12.03 -4.26 4.40
CA PRO A 33 10.75 -4.05 5.08
C PRO A 33 10.21 -2.64 4.93
N ALA A 34 11.08 -1.61 4.94
CA ALA A 34 10.66 -0.22 4.74
C ALA A 34 10.06 -0.01 3.34
N ALA A 35 10.71 -0.52 2.29
CA ALA A 35 10.21 -0.47 0.93
C ALA A 35 8.90 -1.24 0.78
N PHE A 36 8.79 -2.43 1.37
CA PHE A 36 7.55 -3.21 1.37
C PHE A 36 6.41 -2.48 2.08
N GLY A 37 6.69 -1.89 3.25
CA GLY A 37 5.73 -1.07 3.99
C GLY A 37 5.26 0.12 3.17
N LEU A 38 6.18 0.82 2.51
CA LEU A 38 5.89 1.96 1.68
C LEU A 38 5.06 1.58 0.45
N ALA A 39 5.40 0.48 -0.23
CA ALA A 39 4.60 -0.07 -1.33
C ALA A 39 3.17 -0.35 -0.89
N ARG A 40 2.99 -1.01 0.26
CA ARG A 40 1.65 -1.29 0.81
C ARG A 40 0.87 0.00 1.12
N VAL A 41 1.54 1.03 1.61
CA VAL A 41 0.91 2.34 1.85
C VAL A 41 0.47 2.96 0.54
N PHE A 42 1.33 2.97 -0.48
CA PHE A 42 0.97 3.47 -1.81
C PHE A 42 -0.21 2.73 -2.41
N ASP A 43 -0.23 1.40 -2.34
CA ASP A 43 -1.35 0.59 -2.84
C ASP A 43 -2.67 0.98 -2.15
N ARG A 44 -2.64 1.19 -0.82
CA ARG A 44 -3.82 1.63 -0.07
C ARG A 44 -4.27 3.03 -0.42
N VAL A 45 -3.32 3.95 -0.56
CA VAL A 45 -3.61 5.34 -0.95
C VAL A 45 -4.21 5.36 -2.34
N LEU A 46 -3.66 4.60 -3.29
CA LEU A 46 -4.18 4.48 -4.64
C LEU A 46 -5.60 3.91 -4.65
N ALA A 47 -5.84 2.83 -3.90
CA ALA A 47 -7.17 2.24 -3.76
C ALA A 47 -8.18 3.24 -3.16
N ALA A 48 -7.78 3.96 -2.10
CA ALA A 48 -8.63 4.98 -1.47
C ALA A 48 -8.95 6.14 -2.43
N VAL A 49 -7.97 6.61 -3.20
CA VAL A 49 -8.17 7.67 -4.19
C VAL A 49 -9.12 7.22 -5.30
N LEU A 50 -8.98 5.98 -5.80
CA LEU A 50 -9.87 5.43 -6.83
C LEU A 50 -11.31 5.23 -6.33
N HIS A 51 -11.47 4.81 -5.08
CA HIS A 51 -12.76 4.71 -4.41
C HIS A 51 -13.43 6.09 -4.28
N VAL A 52 -12.68 7.08 -3.78
CA VAL A 52 -13.15 8.47 -3.63
C VAL A 52 -13.47 9.13 -4.97
N LEU A 53 -12.74 8.80 -6.03
CA LEU A 53 -13.01 9.30 -7.39
C LEU A 53 -14.29 8.70 -8.01
N GLY A 54 -15.01 7.82 -7.30
CA GLY A 54 -16.35 7.39 -7.64
C GLY A 54 -16.42 6.23 -8.64
N ARG A 55 -15.37 5.40 -8.71
CA ARG A 55 -15.39 4.23 -9.60
C ARG A 55 -16.36 3.13 -9.14
N ASP A 56 -16.84 3.18 -7.91
CA ASP A 56 -17.85 2.23 -7.40
C ASP A 56 -19.25 2.45 -7.98
N ALA A 57 -19.58 3.65 -8.46
CA ALA A 57 -20.89 3.92 -9.05
C ALA A 57 -21.14 3.15 -10.36
N ARG A 58 -20.08 2.69 -11.04
CA ARG A 58 -20.21 1.99 -12.33
C ARG A 58 -20.27 0.47 -12.20
N SER A 59 -19.73 -0.11 -11.13
CA SER A 59 -19.77 -1.55 -10.89
C SER A 59 -21.14 -2.03 -10.40
N ASP A 60 -21.94 -1.16 -9.79
CA ASP A 60 -23.29 -1.49 -9.31
C ASP A 60 -24.35 -1.40 -10.44
N SER A 61 -24.03 -0.72 -11.54
CA SER A 61 -24.95 -0.49 -12.67
C SER A 61 -25.04 -1.66 -13.67
N ASP A 62 -24.13 -2.64 -13.59
CA ASP A 62 -24.14 -3.83 -14.47
C ASP A 62 -24.97 -4.99 -13.90
N THR A 63 -25.55 -4.85 -12.71
CA THR A 63 -26.54 -5.79 -12.17
C THR A 63 -27.93 -5.45 -12.70
N VAL A 64 -28.13 -5.52 -14.03
CA VAL A 64 -29.46 -5.43 -14.61
C VAL A 64 -30.25 -6.68 -14.20
N PRO A 65 -31.36 -6.57 -13.45
CA PRO A 65 -32.22 -7.71 -13.19
C PRO A 65 -32.80 -8.16 -14.53
N VAL A 66 -32.35 -9.29 -15.07
CA VAL A 66 -32.97 -9.91 -16.25
C VAL A 66 -34.42 -10.23 -15.86
N PRO A 67 -35.43 -9.59 -16.47
CA PRO A 67 -36.81 -9.95 -16.21
C PRO A 67 -37.00 -11.42 -16.61
N GLY A 68 -37.45 -12.24 -15.66
CA GLY A 68 -37.79 -13.63 -15.93
C GLY A 68 -38.81 -13.73 -17.06
N PRO A 69 -38.81 -14.82 -17.85
CA PRO A 69 -39.71 -14.97 -18.98
C PRO A 69 -41.16 -14.83 -18.49
N SER A 70 -41.86 -13.79 -18.96
CA SER A 70 -43.28 -13.62 -18.74
C SER A 70 -44.00 -14.74 -19.49
N ILE A 71 -44.43 -15.78 -18.77
CA ILE A 71 -45.46 -16.71 -19.21
C ILE A 71 -46.74 -15.87 -19.35
N THR A 72 -46.93 -15.26 -20.51
CA THR A 72 -48.25 -14.76 -20.92
C THR A 72 -49.07 -15.98 -21.29
N GLU A 73 -49.82 -16.43 -20.29
CA GLU A 73 -50.96 -17.31 -20.40
C GLU A 73 -51.91 -16.73 -21.47
N GLY A 74 -51.95 -17.39 -22.63
CA GLY A 74 -52.84 -17.06 -23.73
C GLY A 74 -54.22 -17.64 -23.46
N HIS A 75 -55.19 -16.73 -23.44
CA HIS A 75 -56.63 -16.99 -23.58
C HIS A 75 -56.96 -17.75 -24.87
#